data_AF-A0A424Z180-F1
#
_entry.id   AF-A0A424Z180-F1
#
_cell.length_a   1.000
_cell.length_b   1.000
_cell.length_c   1.000
_cell.angle_alpha   90.00
_cell.angle_beta   90.00
_cell.angle_gamma   90.00
#
_symmetry.space_group_name_H-M   'P 1'
#
loop_
_entity.id
_entity.type
_entity.pdbx_description
1 polymer ?
#
loop_
_entity_poly.entity_id
_entity_poly.type
_entity_poly.pdbx_seq_one_letter_code
_entity_poly.pdbx_strand_id
1 'polypeptide(L)'
;MKILIVLLILYLKSFAFEHYKPSAEFASYFNPINCSQILDKFFYLNCYDYKLKGTKAIAYQVEAKNFKNKQIKKRPRFEDDTNIPKKYRTTWSDYKNSGYTRGHTAPNASFNFNKAAQNSVFLMSNITPQNEQINNKIWNEIEQKERILALKFHSIEVLNLVLYDKNPQFIKNHIAIPFSYIKIIKTPKFKECYKVPNHEVENEDINKYKINCDKF
;
A
#
# COMPACT_ATOMS: atom_id res chain seq x y z
N MET A 1 0.23 2.14 65.86
CA MET A 1 0.61 2.70 64.54
C MET A 1 0.46 1.62 63.48
N LYS A 2 -0.59 1.66 62.66
CA LYS A 2 -0.74 0.78 61.49
C LYS A 2 -0.29 1.57 60.27
N ILE A 3 0.81 1.16 59.65
CA ILE A 3 1.35 1.78 58.43
C ILE A 3 0.45 1.34 57.27
N LEU A 4 -0.28 2.30 56.71
CA LEU A 4 -1.10 2.10 55.52
C LEU A 4 -0.16 2.16 54.31
N ILE A 5 0.22 1.00 53.76
CA ILE A 5 0.98 0.92 52.51
C ILE A 5 0.01 1.22 51.36
N VAL A 6 0.06 2.45 50.86
CA VAL A 6 -0.63 2.84 49.62
C VAL A 6 0.18 2.28 48.46
N LEU A 7 -0.28 1.17 47.89
CA LEU A 7 0.24 0.62 46.63
C LEU A 7 -0.11 1.58 45.49
N LEU A 8 0.85 2.40 45.10
CA LEU A 8 0.78 3.26 43.92
C LEU A 8 0.92 2.39 42.67
N ILE A 9 -0.19 1.97 42.06
CA ILE A 9 -0.18 1.27 40.79
C ILE A 9 0.21 2.28 39.70
N LEU A 10 1.50 2.29 39.31
CA LEU A 10 1.94 3.00 38.12
C LEU A 10 1.32 2.32 36.89
N TYR A 11 0.28 2.94 36.33
CA TYR A 11 -0.19 2.63 34.99
C TYR A 11 0.86 3.08 33.97
N LEU A 12 1.80 2.18 33.66
CA LEU A 12 2.59 2.26 32.44
C LEU A 12 1.60 2.14 31.27
N LYS A 13 1.20 3.27 30.68
CA LYS A 13 0.63 3.29 29.33
C LYS A 13 1.73 2.81 28.40
N SER A 14 1.82 1.50 28.19
CA SER A 14 2.53 0.96 27.05
C SER A 14 1.89 1.58 25.81
N PHE A 15 2.62 2.44 25.12
CA PHE A 15 2.28 2.80 23.74
C PHE A 15 2.50 1.53 22.90
N ALA A 16 1.59 0.57 23.00
CA ALA A 16 1.54 -0.55 22.10
C ALA A 16 1.23 0.05 20.72
N PHE A 17 2.19 -0.03 19.81
CA PHE A 17 1.89 0.24 18.41
C PHE A 17 0.86 -0.80 17.97
N GLU A 18 -0.34 -0.35 17.59
CA GLU A 18 -1.35 -1.24 17.05
C GLU A 18 -1.10 -1.46 15.55
N HIS A 19 -1.32 -2.69 15.13
CA HIS A 19 -1.35 -3.04 13.72
C HIS A 19 -2.48 -2.27 13.03
N TYR A 20 -2.28 -1.91 11.76
CA TYR A 20 -3.34 -1.37 10.93
C TYR A 20 -4.51 -2.35 10.84
N LYS A 21 -5.72 -1.84 11.10
CA LYS A 21 -6.98 -2.57 10.96
C LYS A 21 -7.84 -1.84 9.93
N PRO A 22 -8.26 -2.51 8.84
CA PRO A 22 -9.12 -1.88 7.85
C PRO A 22 -10.52 -1.63 8.40
N SER A 23 -11.20 -0.61 7.86
CA SER A 23 -12.64 -0.48 8.03
C SER A 23 -13.38 -1.71 7.47
N ALA A 24 -14.60 -1.94 7.93
CA ALA A 24 -15.42 -3.09 7.50
C ALA A 24 -15.56 -3.18 5.97
N GLU A 25 -15.69 -2.03 5.31
CA GLU A 25 -15.74 -1.92 3.84
C GLU A 25 -14.47 -2.49 3.19
N PHE A 26 -13.28 -2.05 3.63
CA PHE A 26 -12.00 -2.52 3.06
C PHE A 26 -11.63 -3.93 3.53
N ALA A 27 -12.06 -4.33 4.72
CA ALA A 27 -11.84 -5.67 5.26
C ALA A 27 -12.39 -6.76 4.33
N SER A 28 -13.49 -6.47 3.61
CA SER A 28 -14.10 -7.41 2.65
C SER A 28 -13.15 -7.86 1.53
N TYR A 29 -12.12 -7.07 1.20
CA TYR A 29 -11.14 -7.41 0.16
C TYR A 29 -10.07 -8.41 0.64
N PHE A 30 -9.89 -8.57 1.96
CA PHE A 30 -8.85 -9.40 2.56
C PHE A 30 -9.46 -10.68 3.15
N ASN A 31 -9.71 -11.66 2.29
CA ASN A 31 -10.26 -12.96 2.70
C ASN A 31 -9.65 -14.11 1.86
N PRO A 32 -9.78 -15.38 2.30
CA PRO A 32 -9.20 -16.54 1.60
C PRO A 32 -9.79 -16.84 0.22
N ILE A 33 -10.96 -16.28 -0.13
CA ILE A 33 -11.55 -16.41 -1.47
C ILE A 33 -10.81 -15.46 -2.44
N ASN A 34 -10.45 -14.27 -1.96
CA ASN A 34 -9.82 -13.24 -2.78
C ASN A 34 -8.29 -13.36 -2.83
N CYS A 35 -7.66 -13.83 -1.75
CA CYS A 35 -6.21 -13.82 -1.57
C CYS A 35 -5.68 -15.25 -1.40
N SER A 36 -4.57 -15.57 -2.06
CA SER A 36 -3.82 -16.80 -1.72
C SER A 36 -3.18 -16.69 -0.33
N GLN A 37 -2.76 -15.48 0.05
CA GLN A 37 -2.23 -15.16 1.36
C GLN A 37 -2.59 -13.72 1.72
N ILE A 38 -3.10 -13.52 2.93
CA ILE A 38 -3.24 -12.18 3.51
C ILE A 38 -1.96 -11.91 4.31
N LEU A 39 -1.26 -10.85 3.94
CA LEU A 39 -0.02 -10.43 4.57
C LEU A 39 -0.32 -9.22 5.46
N ASP A 40 -0.27 -9.42 6.77
CA ASP A 40 -0.22 -8.31 7.73
C ASP A 40 1.21 -7.80 7.83
N LYS A 41 1.44 -6.58 7.33
CA LYS A 41 2.75 -5.91 7.32
C LYS A 41 2.84 -4.85 8.40
N PHE A 42 2.03 -4.95 9.44
CA PHE A 42 1.90 -4.04 10.57
C PHE A 42 1.30 -2.67 10.22
N PHE A 43 1.81 -2.04 9.16
CA PHE A 43 1.37 -0.70 8.72
C PHE A 43 0.31 -0.75 7.60
N TYR A 44 0.14 -1.91 6.97
CA TYR A 44 -0.81 -2.14 5.90
C TYR A 44 -1.18 -3.63 5.81
N LEU A 45 -2.32 -3.92 5.19
CA LEU A 45 -2.68 -5.28 4.79
C LEU A 45 -2.49 -5.45 3.29
N ASN A 46 -1.96 -6.60 2.87
CA ASN A 46 -1.78 -6.95 1.46
C ASN A 46 -2.46 -8.29 1.14
N CYS A 47 -3.38 -8.26 0.18
CA CYS A 47 -4.01 -9.42 -0.43
C CYS A 47 -3.14 -9.93 -1.59
N TYR A 48 -2.32 -10.94 -1.33
CA TYR A 48 -1.37 -11.48 -2.31
C TYR A 48 -1.93 -12.71 -3.03
N ASP A 49 -1.66 -12.82 -4.33
CA ASP A 49 -2.06 -13.95 -5.17
C ASP A 49 -0.85 -14.71 -5.69
N TYR A 50 -0.78 -16.00 -5.40
CA TYR A 50 0.34 -16.86 -5.76
C TYR A 50 0.46 -17.15 -7.25
N LYS A 51 -0.65 -17.16 -8.00
CA LYS A 51 -0.65 -17.39 -9.44
C LYS A 51 -0.18 -16.15 -10.19
N LEU A 52 -0.59 -14.98 -9.72
CA LEU A 52 -0.16 -13.69 -10.28
C LEU A 52 1.25 -13.30 -9.81
N LYS A 53 1.71 -13.88 -8.69
CA LYS A 53 2.89 -13.43 -7.94
C LYS A 53 2.87 -11.91 -7.70
N GLY A 54 1.69 -11.42 -7.34
CA GLY A 54 1.42 -10.00 -7.23
C GLY A 54 0.31 -9.73 -6.22
N THR A 55 0.19 -8.46 -5.87
CA THR A 55 -0.87 -7.99 -4.97
C THR A 55 -2.15 -7.75 -5.76
N LYS A 56 -3.31 -8.07 -5.17
CA LYS A 56 -4.65 -7.70 -5.68
C LYS A 56 -5.25 -6.49 -4.95
N ALA A 57 -4.94 -6.34 -3.67
CA ALA A 57 -5.40 -5.22 -2.85
C ALA A 57 -4.40 -4.87 -1.74
N ILE A 58 -4.17 -3.58 -1.49
CA ILE A 58 -3.48 -3.09 -0.28
C ILE A 58 -4.30 -2.01 0.38
N ALA A 59 -4.50 -2.13 1.70
CA ALA A 59 -5.17 -1.12 2.50
C ALA A 59 -4.24 -0.60 3.59
N TYR A 60 -4.30 0.70 3.85
CA TYR A 60 -3.51 1.38 4.88
C TYR A 60 -4.16 2.69 5.33
N GLN A 61 -3.63 3.23 6.43
CA GLN A 61 -4.00 4.54 6.94
C GLN A 61 -2.87 5.53 6.70
N VAL A 62 -3.23 6.75 6.29
CA VAL A 62 -2.30 7.88 6.22
C VAL A 62 -2.72 8.90 7.28
N GLU A 63 -1.79 9.27 8.16
CA GLU A 63 -2.07 10.16 9.28
C GLU A 63 -1.21 11.42 9.19
N ALA A 64 -1.82 12.59 9.37
CA ALA A 64 -1.13 13.88 9.36
C ALA A 64 0.03 13.93 10.37
N LYS A 65 -0.12 13.25 11.51
CA LYS A 65 0.90 13.18 12.57
C LYS A 65 2.23 12.60 12.06
N ASN A 66 2.18 11.69 11.07
CA ASN A 66 3.36 11.04 10.51
C ASN A 66 4.21 12.00 9.68
N PHE A 67 3.65 13.14 9.24
CA PHE A 67 4.36 14.17 8.47
C PHE A 67 4.95 15.31 9.33
N LYS A 68 4.68 15.33 10.65
CA LYS A 68 5.22 16.37 11.55
C LYS A 68 6.73 16.27 11.75
N ASN A 69 7.25 15.05 11.78
CA ASN A 69 8.67 14.78 11.96
C ASN A 69 9.42 14.73 10.63
N LYS A 70 10.74 14.89 10.69
CA LYS A 70 11.61 14.79 9.52
C LYS A 70 11.48 13.41 8.87
N GLN A 71 11.06 13.40 7.60
CA GLN A 71 10.94 12.17 6.82
C GLN A 71 12.31 11.60 6.46
N ILE A 72 12.42 10.27 6.49
CA ILE A 72 13.62 9.55 6.08
C ILE A 72 13.77 9.64 4.56
N LYS A 73 14.81 10.36 4.12
CA LYS A 73 15.09 10.58 2.70
C LYS A 73 15.75 9.37 2.03
N LYS A 74 16.64 8.68 2.75
CA LYS A 74 17.39 7.53 2.20
C LYS A 74 16.45 6.35 2.01
N ARG A 75 16.24 5.94 0.76
CA ARG A 75 15.42 4.76 0.42
C ARG A 75 16.21 3.47 0.74
N PRO A 76 15.57 2.46 1.35
CA PRO A 76 16.18 1.13 1.49
C PRO A 76 16.26 0.42 0.13
N ARG A 77 16.92 -0.74 0.12
CA ARG A 77 16.90 -1.63 -1.05
C ARG A 77 15.57 -2.37 -1.09
N PHE A 78 15.16 -2.79 -2.28
CA PHE A 78 14.06 -3.74 -2.42
C PHE A 78 14.49 -5.10 -1.87
N GLU A 79 13.62 -5.73 -1.08
CA GLU A 79 13.89 -7.01 -0.42
C GLU A 79 12.79 -8.02 -0.69
N ASP A 80 13.20 -9.27 -0.81
CA ASP A 80 12.32 -10.43 -0.91
C ASP A 80 11.40 -10.54 0.32
N ASP A 81 10.11 -10.79 0.11
CA ASP A 81 9.19 -11.01 1.23
C ASP A 81 9.26 -12.47 1.74
N THR A 82 9.95 -12.67 2.86
CA THR A 82 10.19 -14.00 3.41
C THR A 82 8.96 -14.70 3.97
N ASN A 83 7.85 -13.97 4.19
CA ASN A 83 6.58 -14.56 4.60
C ASN A 83 5.85 -15.29 3.46
N ILE A 84 6.29 -15.11 2.21
CA ILE A 84 5.74 -15.80 1.05
C ILE A 84 6.60 -17.04 0.75
N PRO A 85 6.00 -18.22 0.48
CA PRO A 85 6.76 -19.41 0.06
C PRO A 85 7.63 -19.12 -1.16
N LYS A 86 8.87 -19.63 -1.17
CA LYS A 86 9.90 -19.31 -2.18
C LYS A 86 9.40 -19.44 -3.63
N LYS A 87 8.56 -20.43 -3.94
CA LYS A 87 7.98 -20.67 -5.28
C LYS A 87 7.14 -19.50 -5.80
N TYR A 88 6.50 -18.75 -4.91
CA TYR A 88 5.59 -17.65 -5.23
C TYR A 88 6.19 -16.27 -4.98
N ARG A 89 7.45 -16.20 -4.53
CA ARG A 89 8.13 -14.94 -4.23
C ARG A 89 8.69 -14.29 -5.48
N THR A 90 8.69 -12.96 -5.48
CA THR A 90 9.32 -12.13 -6.51
C THR A 90 10.57 -11.45 -5.95
N THR A 91 11.52 -11.17 -6.83
CA THR A 91 12.78 -10.52 -6.50
C THR A 91 12.95 -9.26 -7.34
N TRP A 92 13.74 -8.29 -6.87
CA TRP A 92 13.95 -7.06 -7.61
C TRP A 92 14.61 -7.29 -8.99
N SER A 93 15.40 -8.35 -9.13
CA SER A 93 16.10 -8.70 -10.37
C SER A 93 15.16 -9.20 -11.47
N ASP A 94 13.98 -9.71 -11.11
CA ASP A 94 12.97 -10.16 -12.08
C ASP A 94 12.48 -9.02 -12.97
N TYR A 95 12.54 -7.79 -12.46
CA TYR A 95 12.13 -6.56 -13.14
C TYR A 95 13.19 -6.03 -14.12
N LYS A 96 14.45 -6.50 -14.02
CA LYS A 96 15.54 -6.00 -14.85
C LYS A 96 15.33 -6.36 -16.31
N ASN A 97 15.38 -5.34 -17.17
CA ASN A 97 15.14 -5.41 -18.62
C ASN A 97 13.74 -5.93 -18.98
N SER A 98 12.75 -5.72 -18.12
CA SER A 98 11.36 -6.13 -18.37
C SER A 98 10.53 -5.11 -19.16
N GLY A 99 11.01 -3.87 -19.26
CA GLY A 99 10.22 -2.73 -19.73
C GLY A 99 9.31 -2.09 -18.65
N TYR A 100 9.26 -2.67 -17.46
CA TYR A 100 8.46 -2.17 -16.34
C TYR A 100 9.32 -1.72 -15.16
N THR A 101 8.82 -0.71 -14.45
CA THR A 101 9.40 -0.26 -13.18
C THR A 101 8.91 -1.14 -12.01
N ARG A 102 9.60 -1.00 -10.87
CA ARG A 102 9.16 -1.57 -9.57
C ARG A 102 8.18 -0.59 -8.92
N GLY A 103 6.92 -0.68 -9.33
CA GLY A 103 5.84 0.18 -8.86
C GLY A 103 5.39 -0.19 -7.46
N HIS A 104 5.38 0.79 -6.54
CA HIS A 104 4.85 0.58 -5.19
C HIS A 104 3.32 0.57 -5.23
N THR A 105 2.69 -0.38 -4.54
CA THR A 105 1.23 -0.34 -4.34
C THR A 105 0.89 0.51 -3.10
N ALA A 106 1.58 0.31 -1.97
CA ALA A 106 1.64 1.27 -0.86
C ALA A 106 2.91 2.16 -0.99
N PRO A 107 2.78 3.50 -1.03
CA PRO A 107 3.88 4.38 -1.42
C PRO A 107 4.88 4.65 -0.32
N ASN A 108 6.18 4.58 -0.64
CA ASN A 108 7.26 4.98 0.27
C ASN A 108 7.04 6.37 0.93
N ALA A 109 6.54 7.35 0.18
CA ALA A 109 6.37 8.72 0.69
C ALA A 109 5.28 8.87 1.76
N SER A 110 4.40 7.88 1.94
CA SER A 110 3.41 7.85 3.03
C SER A 110 3.89 7.03 4.24
N PHE A 111 5.03 6.33 4.11
CA PHE A 111 5.56 5.38 5.11
C PHE A 111 6.98 5.72 5.59
N ASN A 112 7.62 6.77 5.08
CA ASN A 112 9.00 7.15 5.43
C ASN A 112 9.13 7.99 6.71
N PHE A 113 8.14 7.91 7.61
CA PHE A 113 8.15 8.56 8.92
C PHE A 113 8.91 7.76 9.98
N ASN A 114 9.12 6.45 9.77
CA ASN A 114 10.04 5.63 10.55
C ASN A 114 10.62 4.49 9.70
N LYS A 115 11.74 3.90 10.14
CA LYS A 115 12.48 2.90 9.36
C LYS A 115 11.71 1.60 9.14
N ALA A 116 10.93 1.14 10.12
CA ALA A 116 10.15 -0.10 10.00
C ALA A 116 9.04 0.06 8.95
N ALA A 117 8.30 1.17 9.00
CA ALA A 117 7.28 1.50 8.01
C ALA A 117 7.89 1.62 6.61
N GLN A 118 9.00 2.34 6.48
CA GLN A 118 9.68 2.50 5.20
C GLN A 118 10.18 1.18 4.64
N ASN A 119 10.82 0.33 5.45
CA ASN A 119 11.29 -0.98 5.00
C ASN A 119 10.12 -1.87 4.57
N SER A 120 8.98 -1.82 5.28
CA SER A 120 7.82 -2.67 4.97
C SER A 120 7.27 -2.47 3.56
N VAL A 121 7.34 -1.25 3.01
CA VAL A 121 6.86 -0.96 1.65
C VAL A 121 7.89 -1.24 0.56
N PHE A 122 9.14 -1.58 0.91
CA PHE A 122 10.16 -2.05 -0.05
C PHE A 122 10.22 -3.58 -0.17
N LEU A 123 9.36 -4.29 0.57
CA LEU A 123 9.16 -5.71 0.35
C LEU A 123 8.56 -5.95 -1.04
N MET A 124 9.11 -6.91 -1.77
CA MET A 124 8.71 -7.22 -3.15
C MET A 124 7.24 -7.67 -3.26
N SER A 125 6.60 -8.08 -2.16
CA SER A 125 5.16 -8.33 -2.13
C SER A 125 4.31 -7.08 -2.36
N ASN A 126 4.81 -5.88 -2.04
CA ASN A 126 4.15 -4.59 -2.31
C ASN A 126 4.35 -4.09 -3.76
N ILE A 127 5.17 -4.77 -4.54
CA ILE A 127 5.68 -4.26 -5.82
C ILE A 127 5.00 -4.95 -6.99
N THR A 128 4.58 -4.17 -7.99
CA THR A 128 4.01 -4.68 -9.24
C THR A 128 4.75 -4.13 -10.46
N PRO A 129 4.73 -4.82 -11.62
CA PRO A 129 5.23 -4.28 -12.88
C PRO A 129 4.38 -3.07 -13.30
N GLN A 130 4.94 -1.88 -13.17
CA GLN A 130 4.23 -0.63 -13.46
C GLN A 130 4.90 0.12 -14.60
N ASN A 131 4.10 0.57 -15.56
CA ASN A 131 4.54 1.43 -16.65
C ASN A 131 5.22 2.68 -16.07
N GLU A 132 6.33 3.09 -16.69
CA GLU A 132 7.20 4.13 -16.15
C GLU A 132 6.51 5.51 -16.09
N GLN A 133 5.79 5.89 -17.15
CA GLN A 133 5.05 7.16 -17.18
C GLN A 133 3.97 7.17 -16.09
N ILE A 134 3.22 6.08 -15.95
CA ILE A 134 2.18 5.93 -14.95
C ILE A 134 2.75 6.03 -13.53
N ASN A 135 3.82 5.27 -13.24
CA ASN A 135 4.46 5.27 -11.92
C ASN A 135 5.03 6.64 -11.55
N ASN A 136 5.81 7.25 -12.45
CA ASN A 136 6.56 8.47 -12.14
C ASN A 136 5.70 9.73 -12.11
N LYS A 137 4.58 9.73 -12.85
CA LYS A 137 3.74 10.92 -13.02
C LYS A 137 2.38 10.73 -12.36
N ILE A 138 1.43 10.10 -13.05
CA ILE A 138 0.01 10.10 -12.69
C ILE A 138 -0.23 9.43 -11.33
N TRP A 139 0.33 8.22 -11.13
CA TRP A 139 0.18 7.49 -9.88
C TRP A 139 0.86 8.23 -8.72
N ASN A 140 2.07 8.75 -8.93
CA ASN A 140 2.79 9.55 -7.94
C ASN A 140 2.05 10.87 -7.58
N GLU A 141 1.36 11.51 -8.51
CA GLU A 141 0.54 12.70 -8.21
C GLU A 141 -0.72 12.32 -7.39
N ILE A 142 -1.36 11.19 -7.71
CA ILE A 142 -2.46 10.65 -6.90
C ILE A 142 -1.97 10.27 -5.48
N GLU A 143 -0.77 9.72 -5.35
CA GLU A 143 -0.14 9.47 -4.05
C GLU A 143 0.20 10.78 -3.30
N GLN A 144 0.59 11.85 -4.00
CA GLN A 144 0.74 13.18 -3.39
C GLN A 144 -0.61 13.69 -2.88
N LYS A 145 -1.67 13.52 -3.66
CA LYS A 145 -3.04 13.91 -3.30
C LYS A 145 -3.50 13.23 -2.01
N GLU A 146 -3.22 11.94 -1.82
CA GLU A 146 -3.58 11.24 -0.58
C GLU A 146 -2.93 11.90 0.66
N ARG A 147 -1.66 12.32 0.55
CA ARG A 147 -0.97 13.00 1.66
C ARG A 147 -1.54 14.39 1.93
N ILE A 148 -1.91 15.14 0.89
CA ILE A 148 -2.60 16.44 1.03
C ILE A 148 -3.94 16.25 1.75
N LEU A 149 -4.71 15.22 1.36
CA LEU A 149 -6.00 14.91 1.99
C LEU A 149 -5.81 14.46 3.45
N ALA A 150 -4.77 13.68 3.76
CA ALA A 150 -4.42 13.31 5.13
C ALA A 150 -4.12 14.53 6.00
N LEU A 151 -3.36 15.51 5.48
CA LEU A 151 -3.08 16.76 6.17
C LEU A 151 -4.36 17.58 6.40
N LYS A 152 -5.27 17.62 5.42
CA LYS A 152 -6.56 18.32 5.52
C LYS A 152 -7.51 17.67 6.53
N PHE A 153 -7.62 16.35 6.51
CA PHE A 153 -8.61 15.59 7.29
C PHE A 153 -8.03 14.95 8.56
N HIS A 154 -6.77 15.23 8.90
CA HIS A 154 -5.98 14.60 9.97
C HIS A 154 -5.65 13.12 9.74
N SER A 155 -6.58 12.36 9.17
CA SER A 155 -6.34 10.99 8.73
C SER A 155 -7.27 10.60 7.58
N ILE A 156 -6.76 9.77 6.69
CA ILE A 156 -7.52 9.09 5.64
C ILE A 156 -7.21 7.59 5.69
N GLU A 157 -8.14 6.80 5.19
CA GLU A 157 -7.92 5.39 4.85
C GLU A 157 -7.81 5.26 3.33
N VAL A 158 -6.89 4.42 2.87
CA VAL A 158 -6.63 4.19 1.44
C VAL A 158 -6.73 2.71 1.13
N LEU A 159 -7.40 2.38 0.02
CA LEU A 159 -7.39 1.05 -0.60
C LEU A 159 -6.89 1.19 -2.04
N ASN A 160 -5.79 0.50 -2.35
CA ASN A 160 -5.30 0.34 -3.72
C ASN A 160 -5.68 -1.05 -4.21
N LEU A 161 -6.41 -1.12 -5.33
CA LEU A 161 -6.71 -2.37 -6.03
C LEU A 161 -5.85 -2.48 -7.28
N VAL A 162 -5.38 -3.69 -7.55
CA VAL A 162 -4.56 -4.01 -8.72
C VAL A 162 -5.38 -4.94 -9.59
N LEU A 163 -5.64 -4.52 -10.83
CA LEU A 163 -6.50 -5.24 -11.75
C LEU A 163 -5.66 -5.98 -12.79
N TYR A 164 -5.99 -7.26 -12.95
CA TYR A 164 -5.33 -8.16 -13.89
C TYR A 164 -6.34 -8.70 -14.90
N ASP A 165 -5.90 -8.93 -16.13
CA ASP A 165 -6.71 -9.61 -17.13
C ASP A 165 -6.92 -11.07 -16.75
N LYS A 166 -7.93 -11.72 -17.35
CA LYS A 166 -8.14 -13.17 -17.19
C LYS A 166 -6.90 -13.96 -17.63
N ASN A 167 -6.22 -13.49 -18.67
CA ASN A 167 -4.99 -14.04 -19.21
C ASN A 167 -3.94 -12.93 -19.29
N PRO A 168 -3.29 -12.56 -18.18
CA PRO A 168 -2.36 -11.43 -18.16
C PRO A 168 -1.07 -11.77 -18.89
N GLN A 169 -0.36 -10.75 -19.34
CA GLN A 169 1.05 -10.90 -19.73
C GLN A 169 1.93 -11.04 -18.49
N PHE A 170 3.14 -11.56 -18.67
CA PHE A 170 4.08 -11.80 -17.58
C PHE A 170 5.46 -11.25 -17.90
N ILE A 171 6.13 -10.71 -16.89
CA ILE A 171 7.59 -10.52 -16.92
C ILE A 171 8.30 -11.81 -16.47
N LYS A 172 9.63 -11.75 -16.27
CA LYS A 172 10.43 -12.87 -15.74
C LYS A 172 9.84 -13.41 -14.43
N ASN A 173 10.18 -14.66 -14.10
CA ASN A 173 9.64 -15.37 -12.93
C ASN A 173 8.11 -15.52 -12.93
N HIS A 174 7.45 -15.35 -14.08
CA HIS A 174 5.99 -15.41 -14.24
C HIS A 174 5.26 -14.44 -13.32
N ILE A 175 5.73 -13.19 -13.24
CA ILE A 175 5.06 -12.13 -12.49
C ILE A 175 4.06 -11.47 -13.43
N ALA A 176 2.79 -11.49 -13.07
CA ALA A 176 1.72 -10.93 -13.90
C ALA A 176 1.84 -9.41 -13.98
N ILE A 177 1.57 -8.87 -15.17
CA ILE A 177 1.48 -7.44 -15.43
C ILE A 177 0.01 -7.01 -15.21
N PRO A 178 -0.28 -6.09 -14.28
CA PRO A 178 -1.61 -5.49 -14.14
C PRO A 178 -1.98 -4.69 -15.38
N PHE A 179 -3.26 -4.63 -15.75
CA PHE A 179 -3.74 -3.72 -16.81
C PHE A 179 -4.15 -2.35 -16.25
N SER A 180 -4.48 -2.26 -14.96
CA SER A 180 -4.95 -1.02 -14.33
C SER A 180 -4.83 -1.06 -12.81
N TYR A 181 -4.80 0.13 -12.21
CA TYR A 181 -4.83 0.34 -10.77
C TYR A 181 -6.04 1.19 -10.39
N ILE A 182 -6.62 0.91 -9.23
CA ILE A 182 -7.62 1.76 -8.59
C ILE A 182 -7.07 2.23 -7.25
N LYS A 183 -7.26 3.52 -6.93
CA LYS A 183 -7.04 4.05 -5.58
C LYS A 183 -8.36 4.61 -5.06
N ILE A 184 -8.74 4.21 -3.85
CA ILE A 184 -9.88 4.73 -3.10
C ILE A 184 -9.33 5.40 -1.86
N ILE A 185 -9.62 6.69 -1.68
CA ILE A 185 -9.20 7.49 -0.54
C ILE A 185 -10.45 7.90 0.22
N LYS A 186 -10.53 7.64 1.53
CA LYS A 186 -11.73 7.95 2.29
C LYS A 186 -11.52 8.45 3.72
N THR A 187 -12.55 9.12 4.21
CA THR A 187 -12.87 9.37 5.61
C THR A 187 -14.34 8.96 5.83
N PRO A 188 -14.89 9.03 7.06
CA PRO A 188 -16.32 8.78 7.26
C PRO A 188 -17.27 9.70 6.47
N LYS A 189 -16.79 10.87 6.00
CA LYS A 189 -17.62 11.88 5.32
C LYS A 189 -17.09 12.28 3.94
N PHE A 190 -16.06 11.59 3.43
CA PHE A 190 -15.42 11.93 2.16
C PHE A 190 -14.91 10.66 1.48
N LYS A 191 -15.07 10.56 0.16
CA LYS A 191 -14.51 9.48 -0.66
C LYS A 191 -14.06 10.08 -2.00
N GLU A 192 -12.87 9.73 -2.46
CA GLU A 192 -12.32 10.13 -3.77
C GLU A 192 -11.61 8.93 -4.40
N CYS A 193 -11.91 8.64 -5.67
CA CYS A 193 -11.46 7.43 -6.33
C CYS A 193 -10.88 7.71 -7.70
N TYR A 194 -9.83 6.96 -8.03
CA TYR A 194 -9.10 7.04 -9.28
C TYR A 194 -8.97 5.66 -9.91
N LYS A 195 -9.02 5.58 -11.24
CA LYS A 195 -8.64 4.39 -12.01
C LYS A 195 -7.67 4.78 -13.11
N VAL A 196 -6.47 4.20 -13.06
CA VAL A 196 -5.37 4.55 -13.96
C VAL A 196 -4.99 3.30 -14.76
N PRO A 197 -4.81 3.39 -16.09
CA PRO A 197 -4.29 2.27 -16.88
C PRO A 197 -2.82 2.00 -16.57
N ASN A 198 -2.31 0.83 -16.95
CA ASN A 198 -0.89 0.49 -16.84
C ASN A 198 -0.17 0.50 -18.20
N HIS A 199 -0.41 1.54 -18.99
CA HIS A 199 0.23 1.79 -20.28
C HIS A 199 0.41 3.30 -20.47
N GLU A 200 1.17 3.71 -21.49
CA GLU A 200 1.39 5.12 -21.77
C GLU A 200 0.10 5.82 -22.19
N VAL A 201 -0.07 7.07 -21.74
CA VAL A 201 -1.26 7.88 -21.97
C VAL A 201 -0.86 9.27 -22.42
N GLU A 202 -1.70 9.89 -23.23
CA GLU A 202 -1.46 11.25 -23.73
C GLU A 202 -1.70 12.32 -22.67
N ASN A 203 -2.70 12.11 -21.80
CA ASN A 203 -3.11 13.10 -20.80
C ASN A 203 -2.70 12.65 -19.39
N GLU A 204 -1.88 13.46 -18.72
CA GLU A 204 -1.35 13.18 -17.40
C GLU A 204 -2.15 13.84 -16.26
N ASP A 205 -3.22 14.60 -16.57
CA ASP A 205 -4.10 15.21 -15.56
C ASP A 205 -4.88 14.14 -14.79
N ILE A 206 -4.59 14.03 -13.49
CA ILE A 206 -5.24 13.05 -12.60
C ILE A 206 -6.76 13.19 -12.56
N ASN A 207 -7.33 14.36 -12.86
CA ASN A 207 -8.77 14.57 -12.87
C ASN A 207 -9.48 13.77 -13.96
N LYS A 208 -8.80 13.43 -15.07
CA LYS A 208 -9.33 12.55 -16.12
C LYS A 208 -9.49 11.10 -15.66
N TYR A 209 -8.76 10.71 -14.62
CA TYR A 209 -8.77 9.36 -14.06
C TYR A 209 -9.68 9.24 -12.84
N LYS A 210 -10.38 10.32 -12.43
CA LYS A 210 -11.39 10.26 -11.38
C LYS A 210 -12.58 9.41 -11.82
N ILE A 211 -13.06 8.58 -10.92
CA ILE A 211 -14.23 7.72 -11.14
C ILE A 211 -15.20 7.79 -9.96
N ASN A 212 -16.44 7.37 -10.18
CA ASN A 212 -17.39 7.21 -9.08
C ASN A 212 -16.93 6.08 -8.14
N CYS A 213 -16.88 6.41 -6.85
CA CYS A 213 -16.52 5.54 -5.75
C CYS A 213 -17.58 4.50 -5.35
N ASP A 214 -18.85 4.68 -5.74
CA ASP A 214 -19.98 3.81 -5.37
C ASP A 214 -19.88 2.38 -5.94
N LYS A 215 -18.89 2.16 -6.82
CA LYS A 215 -18.60 0.86 -7.43
C LYS A 215 -17.75 -0.06 -6.54
N PHE A 216 -17.29 0.41 -5.37
CA PHE A 216 -16.31 -0.27 -4.52
C PHE A 216 -16.62 -0.19 -3.03
#